data_AF-A0A2W4J573-F1
#
_entry.id   AF-A0A2W4J573-F1
#
_cell.length_a   1.000
_cell.length_b   1.000
_cell.length_c   1.000
_cell.angle_alpha   90.00
_cell.angle_beta   90.00
_cell.angle_gamma   90.00
#
_symmetry.space_group_name_H-M   'P 1'
#
loop_
_entity.id
_entity.type
_entity.pdbx_description
1 polymer ?
#
loop_
_entity_poly.entity_id
_entity_poly.type
_entity_poly.pdbx_seq_one_letter_code
_entity_poly.pdbx_strand_id
1 'polypeptide(L)'
;MRRIHLLHGCIALALLAILAPDPARAAEPRMATVAVDIVRASKTPGRTDPRLEKFRLQLADFSFRKYKLLDSTLVTVEEKKTVSVPLEKGRKLRGKSLDITFVKLEPDGRARLKLVIPEVVDTTVSLALDGVVILGGPAIPSGKNGVLFLPVTLVAVK
;
A
#
# COMPACT_ATOMS: atom_id res chain seq x y z
N MET A 1 -69.84 23.69 54.05
CA MET A 1 -68.64 24.49 54.38
C MET A 1 -67.49 23.55 54.70
N ARG A 2 -66.31 23.88 54.18
CA ARG A 2 -64.95 23.40 54.50
C ARG A 2 -64.58 21.93 54.23
N ARG A 3 -63.90 21.77 53.09
CA ARG A 3 -63.05 20.64 52.67
C ARG A 3 -61.85 20.49 53.61
N ILE A 4 -61.47 19.24 53.90
CA ILE A 4 -60.21 18.88 54.56
C ILE A 4 -59.30 18.24 53.50
N HIS A 5 -58.09 18.77 53.38
CA HIS A 5 -57.01 18.23 52.57
C HIS A 5 -56.33 17.06 53.30
N LEU A 6 -55.96 16.02 52.56
CA LEU A 6 -54.81 15.19 52.90
C LEU A 6 -54.03 14.85 51.63
N LEU A 7 -52.76 15.20 51.70
CA LEU A 7 -51.70 14.97 50.72
C LEU A 7 -51.29 13.48 50.63
N HIS A 8 -50.52 13.19 49.58
CA HIS A 8 -49.49 12.14 49.44
C HIS A 8 -49.83 10.97 48.51
N GLY A 9 -49.34 11.07 47.27
CA GLY A 9 -48.99 9.94 46.40
C GLY A 9 -47.96 10.44 45.38
N CYS A 10 -46.67 10.47 45.72
CA CYS A 10 -45.69 9.41 45.40
C CYS A 10 -45.80 8.97 43.92
N ILE A 11 -45.08 9.65 43.03
CA ILE A 11 -43.78 9.20 42.44
C ILE A 11 -43.95 7.98 41.51
N ALA A 12 -43.81 8.23 40.20
CA ALA A 12 -43.24 7.32 39.19
C ALA A 12 -43.11 8.11 37.87
N LEU A 13 -42.22 9.09 37.78
CA LEU A 13 -40.86 8.95 37.25
C LEU A 13 -40.76 8.03 36.00
N ALA A 14 -41.03 8.66 34.86
CA ALA A 14 -40.39 8.47 33.55
C ALA A 14 -39.49 7.23 33.37
N LEU A 15 -40.03 6.19 32.74
CA LEU A 15 -39.23 5.14 32.10
C LEU A 15 -38.91 5.57 30.65
N LEU A 16 -38.07 6.59 30.49
CA LEU A 16 -37.39 6.82 29.21
C LEU A 16 -36.28 5.77 29.14
N ALA A 17 -36.56 4.64 28.48
CA ALA A 17 -35.54 3.68 28.11
C ALA A 17 -34.59 4.37 27.13
N ILE A 18 -33.48 4.89 27.66
CA ILE A 18 -32.35 5.36 26.89
C ILE A 18 -31.82 4.12 26.15
N LEU A 19 -32.20 3.95 24.88
CA LEU A 19 -31.41 3.18 23.94
C LEU A 19 -30.05 3.89 23.88
N ALA A 20 -29.11 3.43 24.71
CA ALA A 20 -27.72 3.78 24.53
C ALA A 20 -27.33 3.21 23.17
N PRO A 21 -26.91 4.04 22.19
CA PRO A 21 -26.29 3.49 20.99
C PRO A 21 -25.03 2.76 21.47
N ASP A 22 -24.96 1.45 21.21
CA ASP A 22 -23.72 0.71 21.36
C ASP A 22 -22.62 1.53 20.67
N PRO A 23 -21.48 1.79 21.34
CA PRO A 23 -20.38 2.46 20.69
C PRO A 23 -19.98 1.58 19.50
N ALA A 24 -20.29 2.06 18.29
CA ALA A 24 -19.89 1.41 17.05
C ALA A 24 -18.37 1.26 17.13
N ARG A 25 -17.93 0.04 17.46
CA ARG A 25 -16.52 -0.30 17.57
C ARG A 25 -15.95 -0.08 16.18
N ALA A 26 -15.26 1.05 16.01
CA ALA A 26 -14.67 1.42 14.74
C ALA A 26 -13.86 0.21 14.27
N ALA A 27 -14.26 -0.39 13.15
CA ALA A 27 -13.53 -1.52 12.59
C ALA A 27 -12.06 -1.09 12.42
N GLU A 28 -11.13 -1.94 12.87
CA GLU A 28 -9.71 -1.65 12.71
C GLU A 28 -9.42 -1.33 11.24
N PRO A 29 -8.61 -0.30 10.95
CA PRO A 29 -8.38 0.10 9.59
C PRO A 29 -7.60 -1.00 8.87
N ARG A 30 -8.08 -1.39 7.69
CA ARG A 30 -7.43 -2.42 6.89
C ARG A 30 -6.03 -1.99 6.49
N MET A 31 -5.13 -2.95 6.39
CA MET A 31 -3.73 -2.73 6.05
C MET A 31 -3.28 -3.68 4.95
N ALA A 32 -2.51 -3.17 3.99
CA ALA A 32 -1.86 -3.97 2.97
C ALA A 32 -0.34 -3.90 3.15
N THR A 33 0.32 -5.05 3.23
CA THR A 33 1.78 -5.14 3.26
C THR A 33 2.30 -5.49 1.88
N VAL A 34 3.26 -4.70 1.40
CA VAL A 34 3.81 -4.77 0.05
C VAL A 34 5.33 -4.86 0.13
N ALA A 35 5.93 -5.78 -0.62
CA ALA A 35 7.37 -5.82 -0.85
C ALA A 35 7.71 -5.04 -2.11
N VAL A 36 8.64 -4.09 -1.98
CA VAL A 36 9.17 -3.28 -3.07
C VAL A 36 10.63 -3.65 -3.28
N ASP A 37 10.93 -4.26 -4.41
CA ASP A 37 12.29 -4.54 -4.84
C ASP A 37 12.75 -3.41 -5.78
N ILE A 38 13.94 -2.84 -5.55
CA ILE A 38 14.52 -1.80 -6.39
C ILE A 38 15.58 -2.43 -7.28
N VAL A 39 15.28 -2.58 -8.56
CA VAL A 39 16.13 -3.31 -9.51
C VAL A 39 16.73 -2.35 -10.54
N ARG A 40 18.04 -2.41 -10.76
CA ARG A 40 18.66 -1.75 -11.91
C ARG A 40 18.71 -2.71 -13.09
N ALA A 41 17.99 -2.36 -14.16
CA ALA A 41 18.12 -2.97 -15.46
C ALA A 41 19.18 -2.25 -16.29
N SER A 42 19.99 -2.98 -17.06
CA SER A 42 21.00 -2.41 -17.96
C SER A 42 21.16 -3.24 -19.22
N LYS A 43 21.46 -2.57 -20.34
CA LYS A 43 21.79 -3.21 -21.62
C LYS A 43 23.23 -3.74 -21.65
N THR A 44 24.08 -3.38 -20.68
CA THR A 44 25.43 -3.92 -20.59
C THR A 44 25.39 -5.43 -20.31
N PRO A 45 26.19 -6.25 -21.02
CA PRO A 45 26.30 -7.67 -20.73
C PRO A 45 26.69 -7.95 -19.27
N GLY A 46 26.18 -9.05 -18.73
CA GLY A 46 26.58 -9.56 -17.42
C GLY A 46 25.51 -10.41 -16.77
N ARG A 47 25.85 -11.01 -15.63
CA ARG A 47 24.95 -11.90 -14.90
C ARG A 47 23.87 -11.11 -14.15
N THR A 48 22.63 -11.57 -14.27
CA THR A 48 21.49 -11.14 -13.44
C THR A 48 21.62 -11.66 -12.01
N ASP A 49 21.23 -10.84 -11.04
CA ASP A 49 21.22 -11.21 -9.62
C ASP A 49 20.28 -12.41 -9.37
N PRO A 50 20.76 -13.52 -8.78
CA PRO A 50 19.95 -14.73 -8.59
C PRO A 50 18.75 -14.52 -7.67
N ARG A 51 18.75 -13.47 -6.83
CA ARG A 51 17.59 -13.13 -5.98
C ARG A 51 16.37 -12.67 -6.77
N LEU A 52 16.55 -12.34 -8.05
CA LEU A 52 15.50 -11.93 -8.97
C LEU A 52 14.90 -13.09 -9.76
N GLU A 53 15.28 -14.34 -9.47
CA GLU A 53 14.81 -15.52 -10.21
C GLU A 53 13.27 -15.65 -10.16
N LYS A 54 12.64 -15.26 -9.05
CA LYS A 54 11.18 -15.18 -8.90
C LYS A 54 10.48 -14.28 -9.94
N PHE A 55 11.23 -13.36 -10.55
CA PHE A 55 10.73 -12.44 -11.58
C PHE A 55 11.27 -12.77 -12.98
N ARG A 56 11.94 -13.91 -13.17
CA ARG A 56 12.66 -14.21 -14.42
C ARG A 56 11.76 -14.15 -15.65
N LEU A 57 10.55 -14.69 -15.56
CA LEU A 57 9.60 -14.70 -16.67
C LEU A 57 9.15 -13.27 -17.03
N GLN A 58 8.75 -12.49 -16.03
CA GLN A 58 8.30 -11.11 -16.23
C GLN A 58 9.45 -10.20 -16.72
N LEU A 59 10.68 -10.43 -16.26
CA LEU A 59 11.85 -9.68 -16.70
C LEU A 59 12.35 -10.08 -18.10
N ALA A 60 11.98 -11.25 -18.60
CA ALA A 60 12.38 -11.73 -19.93
C ALA A 60 11.72 -10.94 -21.06
N ASP A 61 10.56 -10.33 -20.81
CA ASP A 61 9.82 -9.53 -21.79
C ASP A 61 10.50 -8.19 -22.13
N PHE A 62 11.53 -7.79 -21.35
CA PHE A 62 12.22 -6.52 -21.54
C PHE A 62 13.59 -6.69 -22.19
N SER A 63 13.99 -5.70 -23.00
CA SER A 63 15.24 -5.71 -23.80
C SER A 63 16.57 -5.57 -23.02
N PHE A 64 16.56 -5.73 -21.68
CA PHE A 64 17.75 -5.56 -20.85
C PHE A 64 18.49 -6.89 -20.67
N ARG A 65 19.83 -6.81 -20.60
CA ARG A 65 20.70 -8.00 -20.53
C ARG A 65 21.09 -8.36 -19.10
N LYS A 66 20.95 -7.41 -18.16
CA LYS A 66 21.38 -7.56 -16.78
C LYS A 66 20.42 -6.87 -15.84
N TYR A 67 20.03 -7.56 -14.77
CA TYR A 67 19.28 -7.01 -13.65
C TYR A 67 20.08 -7.14 -12.36
N LYS A 68 20.16 -6.06 -11.59
CA LYS A 68 20.81 -6.04 -10.27
C LYS A 68 19.85 -5.53 -9.21
N LEU A 69 19.60 -6.33 -8.17
CA LEU A 69 18.85 -5.87 -7.00
C LEU A 69 19.71 -4.85 -6.23
N LEU A 70 19.18 -3.65 -6.04
CA LEU A 70 19.82 -2.57 -5.32
C LEU A 70 19.36 -2.52 -3.86
N ASP A 71 18.06 -2.67 -3.64
CA ASP A 71 17.45 -2.66 -2.31
C ASP A 71 16.12 -3.44 -2.32
N SER A 72 15.66 -3.81 -1.13
CA SER A 72 14.35 -4.43 -0.91
C SER A 72 13.73 -3.85 0.34
N THR A 73 12.48 -3.42 0.28
CA THR A 73 11.78 -2.84 1.43
C THR A 73 10.39 -3.43 1.55
N LEU A 74 10.00 -3.79 2.77
CA LEU A 74 8.64 -4.17 3.11
C LEU A 74 7.94 -2.96 3.70
N VAL A 75 6.77 -2.59 3.19
CA VAL A 75 5.96 -1.49 3.72
C VAL A 75 4.54 -1.92 3.97
N THR A 76 3.97 -1.46 5.08
CA THR A 76 2.56 -1.66 5.40
C THR A 76 1.85 -0.33 5.22
N VAL A 77 0.76 -0.35 4.46
CA VAL A 77 -0.02 0.83 4.09
C VAL A 77 -1.45 0.62 4.56
N GLU A 78 -1.95 1.53 5.39
CA GLU A 78 -3.33 1.57 5.83
C GLU A 78 -4.26 1.99 4.67
N GLU A 79 -5.49 1.48 4.65
CA GLU A 79 -6.48 1.83 3.62
C GLU A 79 -6.69 3.34 3.55
N LYS A 80 -6.69 3.88 2.33
CA LYS A 80 -6.76 5.31 1.98
C LYS A 80 -5.57 6.15 2.44
N LYS A 81 -4.51 5.53 2.97
CA LYS A 81 -3.24 6.21 3.28
C LYS A 81 -2.21 5.94 2.18
N THR A 82 -1.21 6.81 2.16
CA THR A 82 -0.08 6.73 1.24
C THR A 82 1.21 6.59 2.04
N VAL A 83 2.09 5.69 1.60
CA VAL A 83 3.47 5.58 2.10
C VAL A 83 4.41 5.78 0.93
N SER A 84 5.44 6.60 1.15
CA SER A 84 6.48 6.86 0.16
C SER A 84 7.71 5.99 0.44
N VAL A 85 8.09 5.17 -0.54
CA VAL A 85 9.31 4.35 -0.51
C VAL A 85 10.41 5.08 -1.28
N PRO A 86 11.50 5.49 -0.63
CA PRO A 86 12.59 6.16 -1.33
C PRO A 86 13.25 5.19 -2.32
N LEU A 87 13.48 5.65 -3.56
CA LEU A 87 14.13 4.84 -4.59
C LEU A 87 15.66 4.83 -4.48
N GLU A 88 16.21 5.41 -3.41
CA GLU A 88 17.63 5.71 -3.34
C GLU A 88 18.33 5.36 -2.01
N LYS A 89 19.50 4.73 -2.15
CA LYS A 89 20.70 4.90 -1.31
C LYS A 89 21.87 5.34 -2.22
N GLY A 90 22.11 6.64 -2.44
CA GLY A 90 23.00 7.16 -3.49
C GLY A 90 22.89 8.67 -3.73
N ARG A 91 23.57 9.23 -4.75
CA ARG A 91 23.47 10.67 -5.16
C ARG A 91 22.71 10.90 -6.49
N LYS A 92 22.29 9.85 -7.21
CA LYS A 92 21.87 9.90 -8.62
C LYS A 92 20.35 9.81 -8.85
N LEU A 93 19.59 9.43 -7.83
CA LEU A 93 18.14 9.27 -7.79
C LEU A 93 17.53 10.11 -6.65
N ARG A 94 18.26 11.14 -6.21
CA ARG A 94 17.94 11.96 -5.04
C ARG A 94 16.60 12.62 -5.19
N GLY A 95 15.75 12.43 -4.18
CA GLY A 95 14.39 12.97 -4.13
C GLY A 95 13.34 12.15 -4.87
N LYS A 96 13.68 10.99 -5.46
CA LYS A 96 12.69 10.12 -6.09
C LYS A 96 12.14 9.09 -5.11
N SER A 97 10.82 8.97 -5.05
CA SER A 97 10.09 7.96 -4.28
C SER A 97 9.09 7.23 -5.16
N LEU A 98 8.73 6.03 -4.74
CA LEU A 98 7.49 5.37 -5.13
C LEU A 98 6.47 5.59 -4.03
N ASP A 99 5.42 6.33 -4.34
CA ASP A 99 4.27 6.52 -3.47
C ASP A 99 3.28 5.38 -3.70
N ILE A 100 2.90 4.72 -2.61
CA ILE A 100 2.00 3.57 -2.60
C ILE A 100 0.80 3.93 -1.76
N THR A 101 -0.38 3.96 -2.39
CA THR A 101 -1.65 4.15 -1.71
C THR A 101 -2.44 2.84 -1.72
N PHE A 102 -2.84 2.36 -0.55
CA PHE A 102 -3.80 1.26 -0.47
C PHE A 102 -5.21 1.83 -0.66
N VAL A 103 -5.81 1.67 -1.84
CA VAL A 103 -7.08 2.34 -2.16
C VAL A 103 -8.25 1.65 -1.46
N LYS A 104 -8.35 0.32 -1.61
CA LYS A 104 -9.39 -0.52 -1.00
C LYS A 104 -9.06 -2.00 -1.19
N LEU A 105 -9.67 -2.84 -0.36
CA LEU A 105 -9.83 -4.27 -0.64
C LEU A 105 -11.06 -4.48 -1.55
N GLU A 106 -10.88 -5.16 -2.68
CA GLU A 106 -11.95 -5.50 -3.60
C GLU A 106 -12.74 -6.74 -3.11
N PRO A 107 -14.01 -6.93 -3.53
CA PRO A 107 -14.84 -8.04 -3.06
C PRO A 107 -14.28 -9.44 -3.37
N ASP A 108 -13.41 -9.54 -4.39
CA ASP A 108 -12.73 -10.77 -4.80
C ASP A 108 -11.44 -11.05 -4.01
N GLY A 109 -11.14 -10.23 -2.99
CA GLY A 109 -9.96 -10.35 -2.14
C GLY A 109 -8.70 -9.70 -2.71
N ARG A 110 -8.77 -9.00 -3.85
CA ARG A 110 -7.62 -8.28 -4.41
C ARG A 110 -7.44 -6.92 -3.74
N ALA A 111 -6.20 -6.55 -3.42
CA ALA A 111 -5.87 -5.22 -2.95
C ALA A 111 -5.71 -4.27 -4.15
N ARG A 112 -6.49 -3.18 -4.17
CA ARG A 112 -6.33 -2.11 -5.15
C ARG A 112 -5.30 -1.12 -4.66
N LEU A 113 -4.18 -0.99 -5.37
CA LEU A 113 -3.06 -0.12 -5.03
C LEU A 113 -2.90 0.97 -6.09
N LYS A 114 -2.76 2.23 -5.67
CA LYS A 114 -2.26 3.31 -6.52
C LYS A 114 -0.76 3.41 -6.33
N LEU A 115 -0.02 3.42 -7.43
CA LEU A 115 1.43 3.42 -7.48
C LEU A 115 1.89 4.62 -8.30
N VAL A 116 2.62 5.54 -7.67
CA VAL A 116 3.03 6.80 -8.28
C VAL A 116 4.53 7.01 -8.12
N ILE A 117 5.21 7.30 -9.22
CA ILE A 117 6.54 7.91 -9.20
C ILE A 117 6.35 9.23 -9.95
N PRO A 118 6.47 10.39 -9.28
CA PRO A 118 6.24 11.69 -9.90
C PRO A 118 6.97 11.83 -11.24
N GLU A 119 6.26 12.31 -12.25
CA GLU A 119 6.74 12.52 -13.63
C GLU A 119 7.14 11.25 -14.41
N VAL A 120 7.01 10.06 -13.82
CA VAL A 120 7.44 8.79 -14.44
C VAL A 120 6.26 7.82 -14.60
N VAL A 121 5.47 7.60 -13.55
CA VAL A 121 4.32 6.69 -13.59
C VAL A 121 3.24 7.17 -12.63
N ASP A 122 1.98 7.09 -13.05
CA ASP A 122 0.80 7.11 -12.19
C ASP A 122 -0.11 5.99 -12.67
N THR A 123 -0.24 4.93 -11.86
CA THR A 123 -1.04 3.76 -12.22
C THR A 123 -1.80 3.21 -11.03
N THR A 124 -2.89 2.51 -11.30
CA THR A 124 -3.66 1.79 -10.30
C THR A 124 -3.81 0.33 -10.72
N VAL A 125 -3.48 -0.57 -9.82
CA VAL A 125 -3.48 -2.02 -10.07
C VAL A 125 -4.25 -2.76 -8.98
N SER A 126 -4.88 -3.87 -9.33
CA SER A 126 -5.46 -4.80 -8.37
C SER A 126 -4.57 -6.03 -8.27
N LEU A 127 -3.98 -6.28 -7.09
CA LEU A 127 -3.11 -7.44 -6.86
C LEU A 127 -3.81 -8.46 -5.96
N ALA A 128 -3.77 -9.72 -6.36
CA ALA A 128 -4.05 -10.83 -5.45
C ALA A 128 -2.85 -11.04 -4.50
N LEU A 129 -3.04 -11.82 -3.44
CA LEU A 129 -1.94 -12.24 -2.55
C LEU A 129 -0.82 -12.89 -3.37
N ASP A 130 0.43 -12.55 -3.06
CA ASP A 130 1.66 -12.92 -3.79
C ASP A 130 1.70 -12.43 -5.26
N GLY A 131 0.69 -11.68 -5.70
CA GLY A 131 0.65 -11.04 -6.99
C GLY A 131 1.69 -9.92 -7.09
N VAL A 132 2.35 -9.84 -8.26
CA VAL A 132 3.38 -8.86 -8.55
C VAL A 132 3.01 -7.99 -9.75
N VAL A 133 3.30 -6.71 -9.65
CA VAL A 133 3.42 -5.80 -10.80
C VAL A 133 4.86 -5.32 -10.93
N ILE A 134 5.37 -5.22 -12.15
CA ILE A 134 6.68 -4.62 -12.41
C ILE A 134 6.48 -3.24 -13.01
N LEU A 135 6.90 -2.21 -12.28
CA LEU A 135 6.87 -0.84 -12.79
C LEU A 135 8.21 -0.47 -13.43
N GLY A 136 8.15 0.21 -14.58
CA GLY A 136 9.29 0.96 -15.10
C GLY A 136 9.50 2.22 -14.25
N GLY A 137 10.74 2.46 -13.85
CA GLY A 137 11.15 3.59 -13.03
C GLY A 137 12.03 4.58 -13.80
N PRO A 138 12.60 5.57 -13.09
CA PRO A 138 13.44 6.59 -13.71
C PRO A 138 14.73 5.99 -14.31
N ALA A 139 15.23 6.64 -15.36
CA ALA A 139 16.57 6.38 -15.87
C ALA A 139 17.63 6.72 -14.80
N ILE A 140 18.70 5.93 -14.75
CA ILE A 140 19.83 6.14 -13.86
C ILE A 140 20.94 6.86 -14.66
N PRO A 141 21.30 8.11 -14.31
CA PRO A 141 22.26 8.93 -15.05
C PRO A 141 23.72 8.42 -15.08
N SER A 142 24.02 7.22 -14.55
CA SER A 142 25.37 6.65 -14.70
C SER A 142 25.56 6.15 -16.13
N GLY A 143 26.74 6.39 -16.74
CA GLY A 143 27.11 6.11 -18.15
C GLY A 143 27.04 4.65 -18.65
N LYS A 144 26.09 3.85 -18.15
CA LYS A 144 25.73 2.50 -18.57
C LYS A 144 24.25 2.38 -18.96
N ASN A 145 23.55 3.50 -19.16
CA ASN A 145 22.15 3.58 -19.64
C ASN A 145 21.23 2.56 -18.95
N GLY A 146 21.12 2.68 -17.62
CA GLY A 146 20.28 1.80 -16.83
C GLY A 146 18.93 2.44 -16.51
N VAL A 147 17.89 1.63 -16.37
CA VAL A 147 16.56 2.06 -15.94
C VAL A 147 16.21 1.31 -14.66
N LEU A 148 15.51 1.96 -13.73
CA LEU A 148 14.98 1.27 -12.56
C LEU A 148 13.76 0.44 -12.93
N PHE A 149 13.67 -0.73 -12.34
CA PHE A 149 12.52 -1.61 -12.36
C PHE A 149 12.10 -1.81 -10.92
N LEU A 150 10.80 -1.69 -10.64
CA LEU A 150 10.26 -1.81 -9.30
C LEU A 150 9.20 -2.91 -9.28
N PRO A 151 9.61 -4.18 -9.06
CA PRO A 151 8.66 -5.22 -8.68
C PRO A 151 8.00 -4.86 -7.35
N VAL A 152 6.67 -4.76 -7.37
CA VAL A 152 5.83 -4.52 -6.21
C VAL A 152 4.97 -5.76 -6.00
N THR A 153 5.18 -6.47 -4.89
CA THR A 153 4.51 -7.74 -4.58
C THR A 153 3.61 -7.55 -3.36
N LEU A 154 2.33 -7.93 -3.47
CA LEU A 154 1.44 -7.95 -2.31
C LEU A 154 1.79 -9.14 -1.41
N VAL A 155 2.12 -8.88 -0.15
CA VAL A 155 2.59 -9.91 0.81
C VAL A 155 1.51 -10.26 1.83
N ALA A 156 0.68 -9.29 2.22
CA ALA A 156 -0.41 -9.54 3.15
C ALA A 156 -1.50 -8.46 3.02
N VAL A 157 -2.73 -8.82 3.41
CA VAL A 157 -3.82 -7.88 3.69
C VAL A 157 -4.45 -8.29 5.02
N LYS A 158 -4.68 -7.33 5.91
CA LYS A 158 -5.29 -7.52 7.23
C LYS A 158 -6.41 -6.51 7.45
#